data_AF-A0A284VNK6-F1
#
_entry.id   AF-A0A284VNK6-F1
#
_cell.length_a   1.000
_cell.length_b   1.000
_cell.length_c   1.000
_cell.angle_alpha   90.00
_cell.angle_beta   90.00
_cell.angle_gamma   90.00
#
_symmetry.space_group_name_H-M   'P 1'
#
loop_
_entity.id
_entity.type
_entity.pdbx_description
1 polymer ?
#
loop_
_entity_poly.entity_id
_entity_poly.type
_entity_poly.pdbx_seq_one_letter_code
_entity_poly.pdbx_strand_id
1 'polypeptide(L)'
;MEEAQGIKQVLDDGVITQTELAKKMGKSQAYVANRIRLLDAPQELKDLIISQEISPAHVQILLPFVGYPVFEDIMKELKGHFDAKREVSVVNLETQIIPRVFYQGKNVADLNGFSYDIRKLEEFFDKSQCVCTDRIKVRGYYDGSGKRDFCLNKDCFSVKLAAAQTAYDLAKEKEKEELVTKKIVDTDKLDYGMYRTLRPVDTPTDLQRWDQTPCSSCDSCKKGKDKSLVCLDVACYDKKEKAYNKEQNGLKKEESLKAWQICDERLKGVTGVDIKVLRSLLSKLANGMMGGSLDGAFTCWPGVEGEDEYDISKIPDEDIPKAFFRFILADRFEYSDPTVESMNKSLEELGV
;
A
#
# COMPACT_ATOMS: atom_id res chain seq x y z
N MET A 1 24.57 21.79 26.08
CA MET A 1 24.60 20.64 27.01
C MET A 1 25.21 21.03 28.35
N GLU A 2 26.36 21.70 28.34
CA GLU A 2 27.04 22.21 29.56
C GLU A 2 26.13 23.07 30.46
N GLU A 3 25.35 23.99 29.88
CA GLU A 3 24.38 24.79 30.64
C GLU A 3 23.39 23.92 31.43
N ALA A 4 22.88 22.84 30.83
CA ALA A 4 21.95 21.93 31.49
C ALA A 4 22.63 21.17 32.64
N GLN A 5 23.90 20.77 32.47
CA GLN A 5 24.68 20.10 33.51
C GLN A 5 24.97 21.05 34.69
N GLY A 6 25.36 22.29 34.42
CA GLY A 6 25.59 23.29 35.46
C GLY A 6 24.31 23.64 36.24
N ILE A 7 23.18 23.78 35.53
CA ILE A 7 21.87 23.97 36.18
C ILE A 7 21.54 22.78 37.08
N LYS A 8 21.75 21.54 36.60
CA LYS A 8 21.48 20.33 37.39
C LYS A 8 22.37 20.25 38.63
N GLN A 9 23.67 20.51 38.52
CA GLN A 9 24.59 20.54 39.66
C GLN A 9 24.14 21.49 40.76
N VAL A 10 23.78 22.74 40.40
CA VAL A 10 23.30 23.74 41.36
C VAL A 10 22.00 23.34 42.05
N LEU A 11 21.13 22.59 41.37
CA LEU A 11 19.88 22.11 41.95
C LEU A 11 20.08 20.85 42.80
N ASP A 12 21.00 19.97 42.41
CA ASP A 12 21.36 18.76 43.14
C ASP A 12 22.01 19.08 44.50
N ASP A 13 22.67 20.23 44.63
CA ASP A 13 23.18 20.76 45.91
C ASP A 13 22.05 21.09 46.93
N GLY A 14 20.79 21.16 46.49
CA GLY A 14 19.60 21.26 47.34
C GLY A 14 19.39 22.60 48.05
N VAL A 15 20.28 23.58 47.85
CA VAL A 15 20.24 24.90 48.49
C VAL A 15 19.20 25.83 47.85
N ILE A 16 18.78 25.57 46.61
CA ILE A 16 17.90 26.45 45.86
C ILE A 16 16.88 25.66 45.02
N THR A 17 15.65 26.15 44.95
CA THR A 17 14.60 25.55 44.11
C THR A 17 14.74 25.97 42.64
N GLN A 18 14.13 25.22 41.72
CA GLN A 18 14.09 25.58 40.28
C GLN A 18 13.54 27.00 40.06
N THR A 19 12.53 27.41 40.82
CA THR A 19 11.90 28.73 40.73
C THR A 19 12.85 29.84 41.15
N GLU A 20 13.58 29.65 42.23
CA GLU A 20 14.55 30.63 42.75
C GLU A 20 15.78 30.72 41.85
N LEU A 21 16.27 29.59 41.34
CA LEU A 21 17.37 29.57 40.37
C LEU A 21 16.99 30.30 39.09
N ALA A 22 15.80 30.03 38.55
CA ALA A 22 15.27 30.72 37.38
C ALA A 22 15.21 32.25 37.61
N LYS A 23 14.73 32.68 38.79
CA LYS A 23 14.69 34.10 39.17
C LYS A 23 16.09 34.72 39.21
N LYS A 24 17.09 34.04 39.80
CA LYS A 24 18.49 34.50 39.82
C LYS A 24 19.10 34.59 38.42
N MET A 25 18.70 33.71 37.50
CA MET A 25 19.15 33.71 36.11
C MET A 25 18.39 34.71 35.20
N GLY A 26 17.35 35.37 35.71
CA GLY A 26 16.46 36.21 34.88
C GLY A 26 15.69 35.41 33.83
N LYS A 27 15.34 34.14 34.14
CA LYS A 27 14.63 33.21 33.25
C LYS A 27 13.34 32.71 33.90
N SER A 28 12.51 32.02 33.11
CA SER A 28 11.32 31.35 33.64
C SER A 28 11.68 30.01 34.29
N GLN A 29 10.88 29.55 35.25
CA GLN A 29 11.04 28.21 35.82
C GLN A 29 10.94 27.12 34.73
N ALA A 30 10.08 27.33 33.73
CA ALA A 30 9.97 26.46 32.56
C ALA A 30 11.27 26.38 31.74
N TYR A 31 12.02 27.48 31.63
CA TYR A 31 13.34 27.47 30.96
C TYR A 31 14.31 26.53 31.68
N VAL A 32 14.41 26.65 33.01
CA VAL A 32 15.27 25.80 33.84
C VAL A 32 14.85 24.33 33.75
N ALA A 33 13.55 24.04 33.87
CA ALA A 33 13.02 22.68 33.74
C ALA A 33 13.29 22.06 32.36
N ASN A 34 13.04 22.81 31.28
CA ASN A 34 13.31 22.34 29.93
C ASN A 34 14.79 22.10 29.69
N ARG A 35 15.68 22.91 30.28
CA ARG A 35 17.13 22.67 30.19
C ARG A 35 17.53 21.35 30.84
N ILE A 36 17.03 21.07 32.04
CA ILE A 36 17.35 19.84 32.77
C ILE A 36 16.88 18.60 31.99
N ARG A 37 15.67 18.65 31.42
CA ARG A 37 15.10 17.54 30.62
C ARG A 37 15.96 17.09 29.45
N LEU A 38 16.85 17.94 28.93
CA LEU A 38 17.77 17.54 27.85
C LEU A 38 18.78 16.50 28.31
N LEU A 39 19.05 16.43 29.60
CA LEU A 39 19.94 15.42 30.16
C LEU A 39 19.30 14.03 30.08
N ASP A 40 17.96 13.96 30.06
CA ASP A 40 17.18 12.73 29.93
C ASP A 40 17.10 12.23 28.47
N ALA A 41 17.60 13.02 27.50
CA ALA A 41 17.59 12.63 26.11
C ALA A 41 18.52 11.42 25.84
N PRO A 42 18.13 10.48 24.96
CA PRO A 42 19.00 9.40 24.51
C PRO A 42 20.25 9.95 23.81
N GLN A 43 21.31 9.14 23.78
CA GLN A 43 22.61 9.58 23.25
C GLN A 43 22.50 10.12 21.82
N GLU A 44 21.70 9.47 20.98
CA GLU A 44 21.47 9.90 19.60
C GLU A 44 20.92 11.34 19.48
N LEU A 45 19.97 11.75 20.33
CA LEU A 45 19.49 13.14 20.34
C LEU A 45 20.54 14.11 20.88
N LYS A 46 21.38 13.67 21.81
CA LYS A 46 22.49 14.49 22.34
C LYS A 46 23.52 14.74 21.24
N ASP A 47 23.84 13.73 20.45
CA ASP A 47 24.78 13.82 19.33
C ASP A 47 24.26 14.82 18.27
N LEU A 48 22.96 14.75 17.93
CA LEU A 48 22.33 15.71 17.00
C LEU A 48 22.30 17.15 17.52
N ILE A 49 22.20 17.36 18.85
CA ILE A 49 22.35 18.69 19.44
C ILE A 49 23.80 19.17 19.32
N ILE A 50 24.76 18.29 19.57
CA ILE A 50 26.20 18.62 19.53
C ILE A 50 26.64 18.94 18.09
N SER A 51 26.15 18.20 17.10
CA SER A 51 26.39 18.47 15.67
C SER A 51 25.62 19.69 15.14
N GLN A 52 24.76 20.29 15.96
CA GLN A 52 23.89 21.43 15.62
C GLN A 52 22.85 21.13 14.53
N GLU A 53 22.59 19.85 14.23
CA GLU A 53 21.52 19.44 13.32
C GLU A 53 20.12 19.72 13.90
N ILE A 54 20.00 19.63 15.23
CA ILE A 54 18.78 20.01 15.93
C ILE A 54 19.05 21.00 17.07
N SER A 55 18.10 21.91 17.24
CA SER A 55 18.06 22.78 18.42
C SER A 55 17.51 22.05 19.67
N PRO A 56 17.79 22.55 20.89
CA PRO A 56 17.24 21.98 22.11
C PRO A 56 15.70 21.97 22.20
N ALA A 57 15.02 22.85 21.45
CA ALA A 57 13.57 22.85 21.37
C ALA A 57 13.03 21.59 20.66
N HIS A 58 13.74 21.08 19.65
CA HIS A 58 13.39 19.81 19.00
C HIS A 58 13.42 18.66 20.01
N VAL A 59 14.45 18.61 20.86
CA VAL A 59 14.57 17.55 21.86
C VAL A 59 13.40 17.58 22.85
N GLN A 60 12.94 18.76 23.27
CA GLN A 60 11.75 18.84 24.14
C GLN A 60 10.50 18.25 23.50
N ILE A 61 10.35 18.37 22.18
CA ILE A 61 9.23 17.79 21.43
C ILE A 61 9.39 16.28 21.28
N LEU A 62 10.62 15.80 21.15
CA LEU A 62 10.92 14.38 20.90
C LEU A 62 10.92 13.51 22.16
N LEU A 63 11.26 14.09 23.32
CA LEU A 63 11.34 13.38 24.61
C LEU A 63 10.08 12.56 24.97
N PRO A 64 8.84 13.04 24.77
CA PRO A 64 7.63 12.27 25.06
C PRO A 64 7.51 10.94 24.32
N PHE A 65 8.23 10.78 23.20
CA PHE A 65 8.20 9.57 22.40
C PHE A 65 9.31 8.57 22.77
N VAL A 66 10.34 9.00 23.50
CA VAL A 66 11.47 8.15 23.89
C VAL A 66 10.98 6.93 24.68
N GLY A 67 11.43 5.75 24.29
CA GLY A 67 10.99 4.47 24.88
C GLY A 67 9.77 3.85 24.20
N TYR A 68 9.11 4.55 23.28
CA TYR A 68 8.06 4.00 22.43
C TYR A 68 8.60 3.62 21.04
N PRO A 69 8.06 2.57 20.39
CA PRO A 69 8.53 2.15 19.07
C PRO A 69 8.40 3.24 17.99
N VAL A 70 7.45 4.17 18.14
CA VAL A 70 7.28 5.30 17.21
C VAL A 70 8.48 6.26 17.21
N PHE A 71 9.28 6.29 18.27
CA PHE A 71 10.47 7.15 18.32
C PHE A 71 11.45 6.81 17.21
N GLU A 72 11.71 5.53 16.99
CA GLU A 72 12.58 5.05 15.91
C GLU A 72 12.06 5.46 14.53
N ASP A 73 10.74 5.42 14.34
CA ASP A 73 10.10 5.85 13.09
C ASP A 73 10.29 7.37 12.87
N ILE A 74 10.15 8.18 13.92
CA ILE A 74 10.40 9.63 13.87
C ILE A 74 11.87 9.92 13.57
N MET A 75 12.80 9.21 14.25
CA MET A 75 14.23 9.38 14.08
C MET A 75 14.67 8.99 12.66
N LYS A 76 14.09 7.94 12.09
CA LYS A 76 14.33 7.54 10.70
C LYS A 76 13.90 8.62 9.71
N GLU A 77 12.69 9.19 9.88
CA GLU A 77 12.22 10.28 9.03
C GLU A 77 13.13 11.51 9.17
N LEU A 78 13.53 11.87 10.38
CA LEU A 78 14.45 12.99 10.63
C LEU A 78 15.81 12.80 9.95
N LYS A 79 16.43 11.62 10.08
CA LYS A 79 17.70 11.31 9.40
C LYS A 79 17.57 11.45 7.87
N GLY A 80 16.47 10.99 7.30
CA GLY A 80 16.22 11.15 5.86
C GLY A 80 16.17 12.62 5.41
N HIS A 81 15.70 13.52 6.28
CA HIS A 81 15.77 14.96 6.03
C HIS A 81 17.20 15.52 6.13
N PHE A 82 17.97 15.10 7.13
CA PHE A 82 19.36 15.55 7.31
C PHE A 82 20.29 15.03 6.21
N ASP A 83 20.14 13.77 5.78
CA ASP A 83 20.89 13.19 4.66
C ASP A 83 20.63 13.95 3.35
N ALA A 84 19.39 14.42 3.16
CA ALA A 84 19.01 15.28 2.04
C ALA A 84 19.44 16.75 2.22
N LYS A 85 20.23 17.07 3.25
CA LYS A 85 20.68 18.43 3.63
C LYS A 85 19.54 19.42 3.81
N ARG A 86 18.39 18.95 4.32
CA ARG A 86 17.24 19.80 4.61
C ARG A 86 17.27 20.21 6.08
N GLU A 87 17.14 21.51 6.33
CA GLU A 87 16.92 21.99 7.69
C GLU A 87 15.52 21.62 8.18
N VAL A 88 15.45 21.15 9.41
CA VAL A 88 14.19 20.87 10.09
C VAL A 88 13.97 21.94 11.15
N SER A 89 12.89 22.71 11.00
CA SER A 89 12.47 23.65 12.03
C SER A 89 11.59 22.96 13.07
N VAL A 90 11.54 23.53 14.28
CA VAL A 90 10.70 23.07 15.39
C VAL A 90 9.23 22.97 14.96
N VAL A 91 8.77 23.96 14.19
CA VAL A 91 7.41 23.99 13.65
C VAL A 91 7.21 22.88 12.62
N ASN A 92 8.17 22.64 11.72
CA ASN A 92 8.08 21.57 10.74
C ASN A 92 8.04 20.18 11.41
N LEU A 93 8.84 19.98 12.46
CA LEU A 93 8.81 18.75 13.26
C LEU A 93 7.42 18.49 13.85
N GLU A 94 6.81 19.49 14.50
CA GLU A 94 5.49 19.35 15.14
C GLU A 94 4.33 19.24 14.15
N THR A 95 4.43 19.91 12.99
CA THR A 95 3.29 20.06 12.07
C THR A 95 3.32 19.15 10.87
N GLN A 96 4.48 18.62 10.50
CA GLN A 96 4.64 17.79 9.30
C GLN A 96 5.23 16.43 9.65
N ILE A 97 6.42 16.39 10.26
CA ILE A 97 7.16 15.13 10.45
C ILE A 97 6.44 14.20 11.43
N ILE A 98 6.16 14.66 12.65
CA ILE A 98 5.47 13.82 13.66
C ILE A 98 4.07 13.40 13.18
N PRO A 99 3.20 14.31 12.70
CA PRO A 99 1.88 13.92 12.21
C PRO A 99 1.93 12.93 11.03
N ARG A 100 2.90 13.06 10.12
CA ARG A 100 3.08 12.13 9.00
C ARG A 100 3.46 10.73 9.49
N VAL A 101 4.42 10.64 10.40
CA VAL A 101 4.83 9.35 11.01
C VAL A 101 3.65 8.71 11.74
N PHE A 102 2.85 9.50 12.44
CA PHE A 102 1.69 9.01 13.19
C PHE A 102 0.57 8.53 12.26
N TYR A 103 0.39 9.18 11.11
CA TYR A 103 -0.58 8.77 10.11
C TYR A 103 -0.17 7.47 9.39
N GLN A 104 1.12 7.31 9.11
CA GLN A 104 1.68 6.13 8.44
C GLN A 104 1.92 4.95 9.40
N GLY A 105 1.96 5.22 10.71
CA GLY A 105 2.61 4.39 11.70
C GLY A 105 1.80 3.16 12.14
N LYS A 106 2.45 1.99 12.08
CA LYS A 106 1.97 0.73 12.69
C LYS A 106 2.11 0.70 14.22
N ASN A 107 2.80 1.68 14.78
CA ASN A 107 3.24 1.70 16.18
C ASN A 107 2.45 2.68 17.05
N VAL A 108 1.47 3.39 16.47
CA VAL A 108 0.54 4.27 17.19
C VAL A 108 -0.89 3.99 16.76
N ALA A 109 -1.85 4.31 17.62
CA ALA A 109 -3.27 4.24 17.28
C ALA A 109 -3.94 5.61 17.44
N ASP A 110 -4.58 6.12 16.39
CA ASP A 110 -5.45 7.32 16.44
C ASP A 110 -6.76 6.95 17.15
N LEU A 111 -7.01 7.58 18.31
CA LEU A 111 -8.19 7.29 19.13
C LEU A 111 -9.40 8.15 18.76
N ASN A 112 -9.20 9.19 17.93
CA ASN A 112 -10.25 10.05 17.40
C ASN A 112 -10.75 9.61 16.02
N GLY A 113 -9.95 8.84 15.28
CA GLY A 113 -10.36 8.36 13.95
C GLY A 113 -9.56 7.15 13.49
N PHE A 114 -10.21 5.99 13.45
CA PHE A 114 -9.60 4.77 12.94
C PHE A 114 -9.37 4.88 11.42
N SER A 115 -8.28 4.28 10.92
CA SER A 115 -8.02 4.25 9.48
C SER A 115 -9.13 3.49 8.75
N TYR A 116 -9.25 3.69 7.44
CA TYR A 116 -10.32 3.09 6.62
C TYR A 116 -10.47 1.58 6.87
N ASP A 117 -9.35 0.86 6.93
CA ASP A 117 -9.30 -0.59 7.07
C ASP A 117 -9.84 -1.10 8.41
N ILE A 118 -9.66 -0.33 9.48
CA ILE A 118 -10.07 -0.72 10.84
C ILE A 118 -11.25 0.09 11.37
N ARG A 119 -11.80 1.04 10.60
CA ARG A 119 -12.89 1.94 11.02
C ARG A 119 -14.12 1.18 11.54
N LYS A 120 -14.41 0.02 10.98
CA LYS A 120 -15.50 -0.88 11.42
C LYS A 120 -15.36 -1.37 12.87
N LEU A 121 -14.15 -1.36 13.41
CA LEU A 121 -13.86 -1.78 14.78
C LEU A 121 -14.10 -0.66 15.80
N GLU A 122 -14.35 0.58 15.36
CA GLU A 122 -14.48 1.72 16.26
C GLU A 122 -15.61 1.55 17.29
N GLU A 123 -16.74 0.96 16.88
CA GLU A 123 -17.88 0.67 17.77
C GLU A 123 -17.57 -0.43 18.80
N PHE A 124 -16.63 -1.32 18.49
CA PHE A 124 -16.23 -2.45 19.32
C PHE A 124 -14.98 -2.13 20.16
N PHE A 125 -14.34 -0.99 19.92
CA PHE A 125 -13.12 -0.61 20.61
C PHE A 125 -13.44 0.12 21.93
N ASP A 126 -13.18 -0.55 23.05
CA ASP A 126 -13.44 0.03 24.37
C ASP A 126 -12.43 1.15 24.74
N LYS A 127 -12.91 2.39 24.63
CA LYS A 127 -12.19 3.61 25.02
C LYS A 127 -12.36 3.96 26.51
N SER A 128 -13.21 3.25 27.28
CA SER A 128 -13.49 3.58 28.69
C SER A 128 -12.32 3.26 29.62
N GLN A 129 -11.62 2.16 29.38
CA GLN A 129 -10.47 1.70 30.18
C GLN A 129 -9.15 2.36 29.80
N CYS A 130 -9.21 3.57 29.29
CA CYS A 130 -8.14 4.15 28.50
C CYS A 130 -7.61 5.39 29.23
N VAL A 131 -7.15 5.19 30.47
CA VAL A 131 -6.68 6.25 31.39
C VAL A 131 -5.14 6.27 31.49
N CYS A 132 -4.44 5.49 30.65
CA CYS A 132 -2.99 5.41 30.69
C CYS A 132 -2.31 6.73 30.27
N THR A 133 -1.10 6.92 30.80
CA THR A 133 -0.21 8.07 30.51
C THR A 133 0.36 8.04 29.09
N ASP A 134 0.18 6.94 28.36
CA ASP A 134 0.75 6.70 27.03
C ASP A 134 -0.05 7.39 25.92
N ARG A 135 -0.99 8.27 26.29
CA ARG A 135 -1.79 9.08 25.38
C ARG A 135 -1.15 10.44 25.18
N ILE A 136 -0.98 10.82 23.92
CA ILE A 136 -0.45 12.13 23.57
C ILE A 136 -1.31 12.83 22.53
N LYS A 137 -1.30 14.16 22.59
CA LYS A 137 -2.03 15.05 21.69
C LYS A 137 -1.12 15.56 20.57
N VAL A 138 -1.33 15.09 19.36
CA VAL A 138 -0.57 15.45 18.15
C VAL A 138 -1.47 16.16 17.15
N ARG A 139 -0.94 17.09 16.35
CA ARG A 139 -1.70 17.79 15.32
C ARG A 139 -2.12 16.83 14.19
N GLY A 140 -3.35 16.96 13.67
CA GLY A 140 -3.77 16.20 12.49
C GLY A 140 -2.99 16.60 11.23
N TYR A 141 -2.62 15.62 10.39
CA TYR A 141 -1.79 15.86 9.19
C TYR A 141 -2.58 16.47 8.01
N TYR A 142 -3.81 16.02 7.74
CA TYR A 142 -4.56 16.39 6.52
C TYR A 142 -5.65 17.44 6.71
N ASP A 143 -6.25 17.54 7.89
CA ASP A 143 -7.52 18.27 8.07
C ASP A 143 -7.36 19.62 8.74
N GLY A 144 -6.13 19.98 9.17
CA GLY A 144 -5.91 21.17 9.98
C GLY A 144 -6.74 21.20 11.26
N SER A 145 -7.38 20.08 11.62
CA SER A 145 -8.20 19.98 12.82
C SER A 145 -7.29 20.06 14.04
N GLY A 146 -7.90 20.31 15.19
CA GLY A 146 -7.18 20.43 16.45
C GLY A 146 -6.32 19.22 16.79
N LYS A 147 -5.69 19.27 17.95
CA LYS A 147 -4.87 18.14 18.41
C LYS A 147 -5.75 16.88 18.58
N ARG A 148 -5.30 15.76 18.02
CA ARG A 148 -5.88 14.42 18.17
C ARG A 148 -5.12 13.61 19.20
N ASP A 149 -5.82 12.73 19.90
CA ASP A 149 -5.35 11.78 20.89
C ASP A 149 -4.84 10.50 20.21
N PHE A 150 -3.56 10.21 20.41
CA PHE A 150 -2.91 9.00 19.96
C PHE A 150 -2.43 8.17 21.14
N CYS A 151 -2.53 6.84 21.01
CA CYS A 151 -1.91 5.90 21.94
C CYS A 151 -0.53 5.46 21.40
N LEU A 152 0.52 5.64 22.22
CA LEU A 152 1.90 5.23 21.89
C LEU A 152 2.22 3.78 22.28
N ASN A 153 1.39 3.20 23.15
CA ASN A 153 1.61 1.86 23.69
C ASN A 153 1.00 0.79 22.77
N LYS A 154 1.87 0.23 21.93
CA LYS A 154 1.54 -0.83 20.96
C LYS A 154 0.90 -2.05 21.60
N ASP A 155 1.46 -2.52 22.71
CA ASP A 155 0.96 -3.72 23.39
C ASP A 155 -0.44 -3.48 23.96
N CYS A 156 -0.70 -2.28 24.47
CA CYS A 156 -2.02 -1.91 24.99
C CYS A 156 -3.08 -1.86 23.88
N PHE A 157 -2.87 -1.08 22.82
CA PHE A 157 -3.91 -0.91 21.80
C PHE A 157 -4.06 -2.15 20.91
N SER A 158 -3.00 -2.94 20.68
CA SER A 158 -3.08 -4.16 19.86
C SER A 158 -3.97 -5.23 20.49
N VAL A 159 -3.88 -5.42 21.80
CA VAL A 159 -4.77 -6.33 22.54
C VAL A 159 -6.22 -5.86 22.44
N LYS A 160 -6.47 -4.55 22.58
CA LYS A 160 -7.82 -3.98 22.46
C LYS A 160 -8.36 -4.06 21.03
N LEU A 161 -7.53 -3.86 20.01
CA LEU A 161 -7.90 -4.04 18.61
C LEU A 161 -8.22 -5.51 18.31
N ALA A 162 -7.44 -6.46 18.83
CA ALA A 162 -7.72 -7.88 18.66
C ALA A 162 -9.04 -8.30 19.35
N ALA A 163 -9.30 -7.76 20.55
CA ALA A 163 -10.57 -7.95 21.23
C ALA A 163 -11.75 -7.34 20.44
N ALA A 164 -11.58 -6.13 19.91
CA ALA A 164 -12.57 -5.46 19.07
C ALA A 164 -12.84 -6.25 17.77
N GLN A 165 -11.79 -6.79 17.13
CA GLN A 165 -11.89 -7.65 15.96
C GLN A 165 -12.67 -8.93 16.27
N THR A 166 -12.35 -9.59 17.38
CA THR A 166 -13.07 -10.80 17.81
C THR A 166 -14.55 -10.51 18.09
N ALA A 167 -14.85 -9.39 18.75
CA ALA A 167 -16.23 -8.98 19.02
C ALA A 167 -16.99 -8.62 17.74
N TYR A 168 -16.33 -7.96 16.80
CA TYR A 168 -16.87 -7.66 15.46
C TYR A 168 -17.18 -8.95 14.69
N ASP A 169 -16.25 -9.90 14.65
CA ASP A 169 -16.42 -11.18 13.94
C ASP A 169 -17.56 -12.00 14.57
N LEU A 170 -17.65 -12.05 15.91
CA LEU A 170 -18.76 -12.72 16.60
C LEU A 170 -20.11 -12.05 16.31
N ALA A 171 -20.16 -10.72 16.29
CA ALA A 171 -21.38 -9.97 15.95
C ALA A 171 -21.81 -10.26 14.50
N LYS A 172 -20.83 -10.39 13.58
CA LYS A 172 -21.07 -10.69 12.17
C LYS A 172 -21.49 -12.13 11.93
N GLU A 173 -20.91 -13.10 12.62
CA GLU A 173 -21.36 -14.49 12.53
C GLU A 173 -22.78 -14.66 13.08
N LYS A 174 -23.12 -14.00 14.19
CA LYS A 174 -24.51 -13.98 14.69
C LYS A 174 -25.47 -13.35 13.67
N GLU A 175 -25.10 -12.23 13.08
CA GLU A 175 -25.89 -11.59 12.02
C GLU A 175 -26.05 -12.52 10.80
N LYS A 176 -24.99 -13.23 10.42
CA LYS A 176 -25.03 -14.22 9.33
C LYS A 176 -25.94 -15.40 9.64
N GLU A 177 -25.88 -15.97 10.83
CA GLU A 177 -26.79 -17.05 11.26
C GLU A 177 -28.26 -16.60 11.18
N GLU A 178 -28.55 -15.39 11.66
CA GLU A 178 -29.89 -14.78 11.56
C GLU A 178 -30.33 -14.56 10.10
N LEU A 179 -29.40 -14.24 9.19
CA LEU A 179 -29.68 -14.04 7.77
C LEU A 179 -29.81 -15.35 6.98
N VAL A 180 -29.07 -16.41 7.33
CA VAL A 180 -29.16 -17.73 6.68
C VAL A 180 -30.55 -18.34 6.84
N THR A 181 -31.23 -18.07 7.96
CA THR A 181 -32.61 -18.51 8.18
C THR A 181 -33.63 -17.81 7.28
N LYS A 182 -33.28 -16.67 6.67
CA LYS A 182 -34.19 -15.89 5.81
C LYS A 182 -34.08 -16.34 4.35
N LYS A 183 -35.22 -16.41 3.67
CA LYS A 183 -35.28 -16.69 2.21
C LYS A 183 -34.84 -15.50 1.35
N ILE A 184 -35.03 -14.28 1.88
CA ILE A 184 -34.61 -13.03 1.25
C ILE A 184 -33.62 -12.36 2.20
N VAL A 185 -32.45 -12.02 1.67
CA VAL A 185 -31.34 -11.45 2.44
C VAL A 185 -31.19 -9.97 2.10
N ASP A 186 -31.00 -9.16 3.13
CA ASP A 186 -30.71 -7.74 3.00
C ASP A 186 -29.20 -7.55 2.78
N THR A 187 -28.79 -7.47 1.51
CA THR A 187 -27.39 -7.36 1.12
C THR A 187 -26.74 -6.06 1.58
N ASP A 188 -27.52 -5.01 1.83
CA ASP A 188 -27.03 -3.71 2.32
C ASP A 188 -26.50 -3.77 3.76
N LYS A 189 -26.82 -4.86 4.49
CA LYS A 189 -26.36 -5.11 5.86
C LYS A 189 -25.18 -6.06 5.94
N LEU A 190 -24.81 -6.67 4.82
CA LEU A 190 -23.69 -7.61 4.73
C LEU A 190 -22.41 -6.87 4.34
N ASP A 191 -21.30 -7.18 5.02
CA ASP A 191 -20.01 -6.58 4.71
C ASP A 191 -19.41 -7.17 3.41
N TYR A 192 -18.51 -6.40 2.79
CA TYR A 192 -17.77 -6.79 1.59
C TYR A 192 -16.92 -8.03 1.89
N GLY A 193 -17.39 -9.19 1.45
CA GLY A 193 -16.71 -10.46 1.71
C GLY A 193 -17.60 -11.54 2.30
N MET A 194 -18.75 -11.19 2.90
CA MET A 194 -19.66 -12.17 3.53
C MET A 194 -20.52 -12.93 2.52
N TYR A 195 -20.60 -12.44 1.29
CA TYR A 195 -21.33 -13.07 0.20
C TYR A 195 -20.67 -12.76 -1.13
N ARG A 196 -21.10 -13.49 -2.16
CA ARG A 196 -20.73 -13.25 -3.56
C ARG A 196 -22.00 -13.17 -4.40
N THR A 197 -22.15 -12.09 -5.16
CA THR A 197 -23.27 -11.97 -6.08
C THR A 197 -23.04 -12.84 -7.31
N LEU A 198 -23.96 -13.77 -7.53
CA LEU A 198 -24.10 -14.56 -8.74
C LEU A 198 -24.77 -13.66 -9.78
N ARG A 199 -23.95 -13.11 -10.69
CA ARG A 199 -24.42 -12.25 -11.77
C ARG A 199 -25.00 -13.11 -12.89
N PRO A 200 -26.16 -12.73 -13.45
CA PRO A 200 -26.76 -13.43 -14.58
C PRO A 200 -25.82 -13.48 -15.80
N VAL A 201 -25.89 -14.59 -16.54
CA VAL A 201 -25.06 -14.91 -17.71
C VAL A 201 -25.30 -13.93 -18.87
N ASP A 202 -26.43 -13.24 -18.85
CA ASP A 202 -27.00 -12.36 -19.89
C ASP A 202 -26.61 -10.88 -19.76
N THR A 203 -25.68 -10.53 -18.86
CA THR A 203 -25.10 -9.17 -18.83
C THR A 203 -24.01 -9.02 -19.91
N PRO A 204 -24.09 -8.03 -20.83
CA PRO A 204 -23.18 -7.89 -21.98
C PRO A 204 -21.71 -7.54 -21.70
N THR A 205 -21.23 -7.77 -20.49
CA THR A 205 -19.83 -7.52 -20.10
C THR A 205 -19.10 -8.86 -20.01
N ASP A 206 -17.76 -8.84 -20.15
CA ASP A 206 -16.80 -9.97 -20.08
C ASP A 206 -16.81 -10.81 -18.77
N LEU A 207 -17.93 -10.83 -18.07
CA LEU A 207 -18.20 -11.46 -16.79
C LEU A 207 -19.08 -12.71 -16.94
N GLN A 208 -19.16 -13.29 -18.15
CA GLN A 208 -19.75 -14.61 -18.29
C GLN A 208 -18.92 -15.54 -17.38
N ARG A 209 -19.55 -16.02 -16.30
CA ARG A 209 -18.91 -16.89 -15.30
C ARG A 209 -19.28 -18.34 -15.63
N TRP A 210 -18.71 -19.29 -14.88
CA TRP A 210 -19.07 -20.72 -14.97
C TRP A 210 -20.59 -20.93 -14.88
N ASP A 211 -21.07 -22.10 -15.30
CA ASP A 211 -22.50 -22.43 -15.20
C ASP A 211 -23.04 -22.29 -13.76
N GLN A 212 -23.90 -21.30 -13.55
CA GLN A 212 -24.53 -20.99 -12.27
C GLN A 212 -25.91 -21.64 -12.12
N THR A 213 -26.39 -22.40 -13.12
CA THR A 213 -27.67 -23.12 -13.07
C THR A 213 -27.82 -23.94 -11.78
N PRO A 214 -26.80 -24.71 -11.33
CA PRO A 214 -26.89 -25.46 -10.07
C PRO A 214 -26.98 -24.60 -8.81
N CYS A 215 -26.58 -23.33 -8.88
CA CYS A 215 -26.64 -22.42 -7.73
C CYS A 215 -28.07 -21.89 -7.50
N SER A 216 -28.95 -21.94 -8.51
CA SER A 216 -30.33 -21.45 -8.41
C SER A 216 -31.19 -22.23 -7.39
N SER A 217 -30.86 -23.50 -7.15
CA SER A 217 -31.53 -24.40 -6.21
C SER A 217 -30.68 -24.76 -4.99
N CYS A 218 -29.54 -24.09 -4.79
CA CYS A 218 -28.60 -24.38 -3.72
C CYS A 218 -29.02 -23.71 -2.40
N ASP A 219 -28.99 -24.44 -1.28
CA ASP A 219 -29.38 -23.94 0.05
C ASP A 219 -28.54 -22.76 0.53
N SER A 220 -27.27 -22.71 0.09
CA SER A 220 -26.33 -21.62 0.40
C SER A 220 -26.56 -20.37 -0.47
N CYS A 221 -27.41 -20.45 -1.49
CA CYS A 221 -27.75 -19.33 -2.36
C CYS A 221 -29.09 -18.73 -1.96
N LYS A 222 -29.12 -17.42 -1.71
CA LYS A 222 -30.33 -16.66 -1.32
C LYS A 222 -30.62 -15.57 -2.34
N LYS A 223 -31.82 -14.99 -2.30
CA LYS A 223 -32.17 -13.82 -3.13
C LYS A 223 -31.92 -12.53 -2.35
N GLY A 224 -31.18 -11.59 -2.95
CA GLY A 224 -31.07 -10.22 -2.47
C GLY A 224 -32.38 -9.44 -2.65
N LYS A 225 -32.51 -8.27 -2.00
CA LYS A 225 -33.65 -7.36 -2.21
C LYS A 225 -33.79 -6.91 -3.67
N ASP A 226 -32.66 -6.77 -4.36
CA ASP A 226 -32.54 -6.44 -5.77
C ASP A 226 -32.87 -7.62 -6.71
N LYS A 227 -33.32 -8.77 -6.15
CA LYS A 227 -33.58 -10.04 -6.83
C LYS A 227 -32.32 -10.72 -7.38
N SER A 228 -31.13 -10.20 -7.11
CA SER A 228 -29.88 -10.88 -7.45
C SER A 228 -29.75 -12.18 -6.64
N LEU A 229 -29.14 -13.20 -7.23
CA LEU A 229 -28.81 -14.42 -6.51
C LEU A 229 -27.48 -14.19 -5.78
N VAL A 230 -27.41 -14.47 -4.48
CA VAL A 230 -26.22 -14.28 -3.66
C VAL A 230 -25.80 -15.60 -3.04
N CYS A 231 -24.52 -15.95 -3.16
CA CYS A 231 -23.93 -17.11 -2.52
C CYS A 231 -23.34 -16.70 -1.17
N LEU A 232 -23.80 -17.33 -0.08
CA LEU A 232 -23.27 -17.11 1.28
C LEU A 232 -22.07 -18.02 1.60
N ASP A 233 -21.80 -19.02 0.76
CA ASP A 233 -20.59 -19.85 0.83
C ASP A 233 -19.50 -19.28 -0.09
N VAL A 234 -18.72 -18.36 0.49
CA VAL A 234 -17.64 -17.65 -0.19
C VAL A 234 -16.54 -18.60 -0.65
N ALA A 235 -16.23 -19.65 0.14
CA ALA A 235 -15.19 -20.61 -0.20
C ALA A 235 -15.57 -21.46 -1.42
N CYS A 236 -16.82 -21.90 -1.50
CA CYS A 236 -17.35 -22.60 -2.67
C CYS A 236 -17.31 -21.72 -3.92
N TYR A 237 -17.74 -20.46 -3.79
CA TYR A 237 -17.73 -19.50 -4.89
C TYR A 237 -16.31 -19.26 -5.41
N ASP A 238 -15.37 -18.89 -4.53
CA ASP A 238 -14.00 -18.55 -4.89
C ASP A 238 -13.27 -19.76 -5.54
N LYS A 239 -13.60 -20.99 -5.12
CA LYS A 239 -13.08 -22.21 -5.75
C LYS A 239 -13.56 -22.35 -7.21
N LYS A 240 -14.85 -22.11 -7.47
CA LYS A 240 -15.41 -22.19 -8.82
C LYS A 240 -14.91 -21.06 -9.73
N GLU A 241 -14.80 -19.84 -9.20
CA GLU A 241 -14.26 -18.68 -9.93
C GLU A 241 -12.80 -18.91 -10.34
N LYS A 242 -11.96 -19.41 -9.41
CA LYS A 242 -10.57 -19.76 -9.72
C LYS A 242 -10.45 -20.82 -10.80
N ALA A 243 -11.30 -21.86 -10.77
CA ALA A 243 -11.31 -22.92 -11.77
C ALA A 243 -11.68 -22.38 -13.16
N TYR A 244 -12.74 -21.56 -13.23
CA TYR A 244 -13.18 -20.91 -14.46
C TYR A 244 -12.11 -19.97 -15.05
N ASN A 245 -11.55 -19.09 -14.22
CA ASN A 245 -10.51 -18.15 -14.68
C ASN A 245 -9.27 -18.90 -15.19
N LYS A 246 -8.89 -20.03 -14.55
CA LYS A 246 -7.79 -20.86 -15.02
C LYS A 246 -8.07 -21.46 -16.41
N GLU A 247 -9.29 -21.93 -16.64
CA GLU A 247 -9.71 -22.48 -17.94
C GLU A 247 -9.74 -21.40 -19.03
N GLN A 248 -10.37 -20.25 -18.75
CA GLN A 248 -10.44 -19.12 -19.69
C GLN A 248 -9.05 -18.57 -20.04
N ASN A 249 -8.17 -18.42 -19.05
CA ASN A 249 -6.79 -18.01 -19.30
C ASN A 249 -6.03 -19.04 -20.14
N GLY A 250 -6.33 -20.34 -19.98
CA GLY A 250 -5.79 -21.40 -20.84
C GLY A 250 -6.23 -21.25 -22.31
N LEU A 251 -7.52 -21.01 -22.54
CA LEU A 251 -8.07 -20.80 -23.88
C LEU A 251 -7.51 -19.53 -24.54
N LYS A 252 -7.49 -18.40 -23.82
CA LYS A 252 -6.90 -17.14 -24.31
C LYS A 252 -5.43 -17.31 -24.68
N LYS A 253 -4.67 -18.03 -23.85
CA LYS A 253 -3.25 -18.33 -24.13
C LYS A 253 -3.10 -19.21 -25.38
N GLU A 254 -3.94 -20.21 -25.57
CA GLU A 254 -3.92 -21.06 -26.77
C GLU A 254 -4.28 -20.26 -28.04
N GLU A 255 -5.28 -19.39 -27.96
CA GLU A 255 -5.71 -18.52 -29.06
C GLU A 255 -4.64 -17.49 -29.43
N SER A 256 -4.05 -16.84 -28.43
CA SER A 256 -2.92 -15.92 -28.61
C SER A 256 -1.71 -16.62 -29.23
N LEU A 257 -1.39 -17.85 -28.79
CA LEU A 257 -0.33 -18.64 -29.41
C LEU A 257 -0.60 -18.91 -30.90
N LYS A 258 -1.84 -19.27 -31.27
CA LYS A 258 -2.25 -19.45 -32.68
C LYS A 258 -2.14 -18.16 -33.47
N ALA A 259 -2.55 -17.03 -32.90
CA ALA A 259 -2.43 -15.72 -33.53
C ALA A 259 -0.95 -15.39 -33.84
N TRP A 260 -0.05 -15.58 -32.88
CA TRP A 260 1.38 -15.37 -33.08
C TRP A 260 2.00 -16.35 -34.08
N GLN A 261 1.51 -17.60 -34.17
CA GLN A 261 1.94 -18.54 -35.21
C GLN A 261 1.56 -18.07 -36.62
N ILE A 262 0.38 -17.49 -36.80
CA ILE A 262 -0.05 -16.91 -38.09
C ILE A 262 0.83 -15.71 -38.48
N CYS A 263 1.14 -14.85 -37.50
CA CYS A 263 2.09 -13.76 -37.68
C CYS A 263 3.44 -14.30 -38.19
N ASP A 264 3.98 -15.31 -37.51
CA ASP A 264 5.23 -15.95 -37.88
C ASP A 264 5.19 -16.56 -39.29
N GLU A 265 4.08 -17.19 -39.68
CA GLU A 265 3.90 -17.78 -41.01
C GLU A 265 3.87 -16.75 -42.14
N ARG A 266 3.15 -15.63 -41.97
CA ARG A 266 3.13 -14.56 -42.98
C ARG A 266 4.47 -13.86 -43.11
N LEU A 267 5.23 -13.76 -42.02
CA LEU A 267 6.53 -13.10 -42.00
C LEU A 267 7.69 -13.93 -42.58
N LYS A 268 7.52 -15.24 -42.83
CA LYS A 268 8.57 -16.13 -43.40
C LYS A 268 9.12 -15.68 -44.77
N GLY A 269 8.41 -14.81 -45.48
CA GLY A 269 8.79 -14.32 -46.81
C GLY A 269 9.42 -12.93 -46.85
N VAL A 270 9.56 -12.23 -45.72
CA VAL A 270 10.10 -10.86 -45.69
C VAL A 270 11.60 -10.89 -45.97
N THR A 271 11.99 -10.46 -47.16
CA THR A 271 13.39 -10.37 -47.61
C THR A 271 13.70 -8.97 -48.11
N GLY A 272 14.97 -8.55 -48.04
CA GLY A 272 15.41 -7.25 -48.57
C GLY A 272 15.44 -6.09 -47.57
N VAL A 273 15.43 -6.37 -46.26
CA VAL A 273 15.56 -5.33 -45.21
C VAL A 273 16.97 -5.33 -44.63
N ASP A 274 17.55 -4.14 -44.39
CA ASP A 274 18.86 -4.01 -43.75
C ASP A 274 18.77 -4.41 -42.27
N ILE A 275 19.31 -5.59 -41.95
CA ILE A 275 19.31 -6.20 -40.62
C ILE A 275 20.01 -5.29 -39.60
N LYS A 276 21.09 -4.60 -39.98
CA LYS A 276 21.84 -3.73 -39.05
C LYS A 276 21.00 -2.52 -38.65
N VAL A 277 20.30 -1.93 -39.61
CA VAL A 277 19.39 -0.80 -39.35
C VAL A 277 18.23 -1.24 -38.47
N LEU A 278 17.58 -2.36 -38.79
CA LEU A 278 16.48 -2.90 -37.99
C LEU A 278 16.90 -3.23 -36.55
N ARG A 279 18.04 -3.91 -36.37
CA ARG A 279 18.55 -4.24 -35.04
C ARG A 279 18.83 -2.98 -34.22
N SER A 280 19.42 -1.94 -34.83
CA SER A 280 19.65 -0.66 -34.14
C SER A 280 18.36 0.06 -33.79
N LEU A 281 17.33 0.00 -34.63
CA LEU A 281 16.02 0.61 -34.36
C LEU A 281 15.30 -0.14 -33.24
N LEU A 282 15.23 -1.47 -33.34
CA LEU A 282 14.59 -2.33 -32.36
C LEU A 282 15.20 -2.13 -30.96
N SER A 283 16.53 -2.11 -30.86
CA SER A 283 17.22 -1.90 -29.57
C SER A 283 16.91 -0.53 -28.95
N LYS A 284 16.72 0.52 -29.76
CA LYS A 284 16.38 1.86 -29.28
C LYS A 284 14.92 2.00 -28.89
N LEU A 285 14.01 1.37 -29.65
CA LEU A 285 12.57 1.43 -29.41
C LEU A 285 12.16 0.56 -28.22
N ALA A 286 12.73 -0.65 -28.11
CA ALA A 286 12.45 -1.56 -27.00
C ALA A 286 12.88 -1.00 -25.65
N ASN A 287 14.02 -0.29 -25.57
CA ASN A 287 14.47 0.34 -24.32
C ASN A 287 13.66 1.59 -23.92
N GLY A 288 12.76 2.08 -24.80
CA GLY A 288 11.92 3.26 -24.56
C GLY A 288 10.47 2.95 -24.18
N MET A 289 10.03 1.70 -24.32
CA MET A 289 8.69 1.24 -23.98
C MET A 289 8.79 0.15 -22.91
N MET A 290 8.21 0.40 -21.74
CA MET A 290 8.09 -0.60 -20.67
C MET A 290 6.62 -0.90 -20.42
N GLY A 291 6.24 -2.19 -20.45
CA GLY A 291 4.89 -2.65 -20.19
C GLY A 291 4.74 -4.14 -20.50
N GLY A 292 3.84 -4.84 -19.79
CA GLY A 292 3.64 -6.30 -19.88
C GLY A 292 3.13 -6.81 -21.23
N SER A 293 2.91 -5.91 -22.19
CA SER A 293 2.53 -6.18 -23.58
C SER A 293 3.71 -6.55 -24.47
N LEU A 294 4.92 -6.07 -24.14
CA LEU A 294 6.16 -6.41 -24.85
C LEU A 294 6.71 -7.79 -24.49
N ASP A 295 6.38 -8.32 -23.31
CA ASP A 295 6.72 -9.69 -22.90
C ASP A 295 6.20 -10.69 -23.94
N GLY A 296 4.96 -10.53 -24.40
CA GLY A 296 4.35 -11.35 -25.45
C GLY A 296 5.15 -11.37 -26.77
N ALA A 297 5.75 -10.23 -27.15
CA ALA A 297 6.45 -10.05 -28.42
C ALA A 297 7.72 -10.91 -28.51
N PHE A 298 8.47 -10.97 -27.41
CA PHE A 298 9.81 -11.56 -27.37
C PHE A 298 9.86 -12.94 -26.70
N THR A 299 8.75 -13.45 -26.14
CA THR A 299 8.65 -14.78 -25.50
C THR A 299 9.20 -15.97 -26.31
N CYS A 300 9.31 -15.87 -27.64
CA CYS A 300 9.86 -16.94 -28.47
C CYS A 300 11.40 -16.99 -28.51
N TRP A 301 12.11 -16.01 -27.96
CA TRP A 301 13.57 -15.98 -27.88
C TRP A 301 14.04 -16.04 -26.42
N PRO A 302 14.59 -17.20 -25.96
CA PRO A 302 15.02 -17.36 -24.58
C PRO A 302 16.09 -16.35 -24.18
N GLY A 303 15.87 -15.66 -23.05
CA GLY A 303 16.86 -14.77 -22.44
C GLY A 303 16.92 -13.35 -23.01
N VAL A 304 16.01 -12.98 -23.93
CA VAL A 304 15.85 -11.58 -24.38
C VAL A 304 15.22 -10.71 -23.29
N GLU A 305 14.33 -11.26 -22.47
CA GLU A 305 13.71 -10.58 -21.33
C GLU A 305 14.69 -10.44 -20.15
N GLY A 306 14.92 -9.21 -19.69
CA GLY A 306 15.72 -8.87 -18.50
C GLY A 306 14.90 -8.05 -17.48
N GLU A 307 15.44 -7.83 -16.27
CA GLU A 307 14.73 -7.09 -15.21
C GLU A 307 14.44 -5.62 -15.58
N ASP A 308 15.33 -4.98 -16.36
CA ASP A 308 15.24 -3.54 -16.69
C ASP A 308 15.37 -3.24 -18.20
N GLU A 309 15.83 -4.19 -19.04
CA GLU A 309 16.04 -3.97 -20.48
C GLU A 309 15.86 -5.27 -21.30
N TYR A 310 15.51 -5.11 -22.58
CA TYR A 310 15.46 -6.22 -23.54
C TYR A 310 16.81 -6.40 -24.24
N ASP A 311 17.42 -7.58 -24.10
CA ASP A 311 18.68 -7.92 -24.75
C ASP A 311 18.47 -8.42 -26.18
N ILE A 312 18.22 -7.47 -27.10
CA ILE A 312 18.02 -7.72 -28.53
C ILE A 312 19.25 -8.42 -29.17
N SER A 313 20.43 -8.35 -28.55
CA SER A 313 21.64 -9.03 -29.06
C SER A 313 21.50 -10.55 -29.13
N LYS A 314 20.61 -11.12 -28.31
CA LYS A 314 20.34 -12.57 -28.26
C LYS A 314 19.41 -13.07 -29.37
N ILE A 315 18.78 -12.18 -30.13
CA ILE A 315 17.95 -12.56 -31.28
C ILE A 315 18.86 -12.85 -32.48
N PRO A 316 18.75 -14.02 -33.15
CA PRO A 316 19.51 -14.34 -34.36
C PRO A 316 19.26 -13.31 -35.48
N ASP A 317 20.28 -13.01 -36.30
CA ASP A 317 20.14 -12.03 -37.40
C ASP A 317 19.01 -12.35 -38.38
N GLU A 318 18.76 -13.64 -38.63
CA GLU A 318 17.65 -14.14 -39.46
C GLU A 318 16.26 -13.84 -38.89
N ASP A 319 16.16 -13.69 -37.57
CA ASP A 319 14.92 -13.44 -36.84
C ASP A 319 14.69 -11.95 -36.54
N ILE A 320 15.64 -11.06 -36.86
CA ILE A 320 15.51 -9.61 -36.58
C ILE A 320 14.33 -8.95 -37.30
N PRO A 321 14.03 -9.24 -38.59
CA PRO A 321 12.81 -8.74 -39.21
C PRO A 321 11.56 -9.20 -38.46
N LYS A 322 11.50 -10.49 -38.11
CA LYS A 322 10.39 -11.08 -37.35
C LYS A 322 10.22 -10.39 -35.99
N ALA A 323 11.30 -10.17 -35.24
CA ALA A 323 11.28 -9.50 -33.95
C ALA A 323 10.78 -8.04 -34.06
N PHE A 324 11.18 -7.33 -35.12
CA PHE A 324 10.73 -5.97 -35.35
C PHE A 324 9.22 -5.87 -35.64
N PHE A 325 8.68 -6.77 -36.46
CA PHE A 325 7.23 -6.82 -36.72
C PHE A 325 6.43 -7.24 -35.48
N ARG A 326 6.92 -8.22 -34.70
CA ARG A 326 6.31 -8.61 -33.42
C ARG A 326 6.28 -7.44 -32.43
N PHE A 327 7.34 -6.64 -32.37
CA PHE A 327 7.40 -5.42 -31.55
C PHE A 327 6.32 -4.40 -31.95
N ILE A 328 6.16 -4.11 -33.25
CA ILE A 328 5.12 -3.20 -33.75
C ILE A 328 3.71 -3.70 -33.42
N LEU A 329 3.49 -5.02 -33.53
CA LEU A 329 2.19 -5.63 -33.24
C LEU A 329 1.90 -5.67 -31.74
N ALA A 330 2.91 -5.87 -30.90
CA ALA A 330 2.75 -5.90 -29.45
C ALA A 330 2.27 -4.56 -28.87
N ASP A 331 2.75 -3.44 -29.42
CA ASP A 331 2.25 -2.09 -29.08
C ASP A 331 0.73 -1.97 -29.36
N ARG A 332 0.24 -2.56 -30.45
CA ARG A 332 -1.20 -2.56 -30.79
C ARG A 332 -2.06 -3.42 -29.85
N PHE A 333 -1.45 -4.39 -29.19
CA PHE A 333 -2.13 -5.32 -28.28
C PHE A 333 -1.89 -4.99 -26.80
N GLU A 334 -1.46 -3.75 -26.49
CA GLU A 334 -1.04 -3.35 -25.14
C GLU A 334 -2.05 -3.68 -24.04
N TYR A 335 -3.34 -3.65 -24.37
CA TYR A 335 -4.44 -3.85 -23.42
C TYR A 335 -5.29 -5.11 -23.69
N SER A 336 -4.91 -5.98 -24.62
CA SER A 336 -5.70 -7.17 -24.98
C SER A 336 -4.86 -8.29 -25.58
N ASP A 337 -5.12 -9.54 -25.19
CA ASP A 337 -4.51 -10.71 -25.86
C ASP A 337 -4.94 -10.75 -27.35
N PRO A 338 -4.00 -10.98 -28.30
CA PRO A 338 -4.34 -11.07 -29.71
C PRO A 338 -5.17 -12.32 -29.99
N THR A 339 -6.21 -12.19 -30.82
CA THR A 339 -6.95 -13.31 -31.39
C THR A 339 -6.50 -13.56 -32.82
N VAL A 340 -6.86 -14.70 -33.39
CA VAL A 340 -6.59 -15.00 -34.80
C VAL A 340 -7.19 -13.93 -35.72
N GLU A 341 -8.39 -13.45 -35.41
CA GLU A 341 -9.07 -12.40 -36.18
C GLU A 341 -8.35 -11.04 -36.06
N SER A 342 -8.03 -10.60 -34.83
CA SER A 342 -7.39 -9.30 -34.61
C SER A 342 -5.97 -9.26 -35.17
N MET A 343 -5.25 -10.38 -35.14
CA MET A 343 -3.94 -10.51 -35.76
C MET A 343 -4.00 -10.45 -37.28
N ASN A 344 -4.92 -11.18 -37.92
CA ASN A 344 -5.08 -11.14 -39.38
C ASN A 344 -5.39 -9.72 -39.87
N LYS A 345 -6.30 -9.01 -39.20
CA LYS A 345 -6.62 -7.62 -39.50
C LYS A 345 -5.39 -6.71 -39.36
N SER A 346 -4.62 -6.88 -38.29
CA SER A 346 -3.42 -6.07 -38.04
C SER A 346 -2.34 -6.31 -39.09
N LEU A 347 -2.16 -7.55 -39.53
CA LEU A 347 -1.22 -7.91 -40.60
C LEU A 347 -1.66 -7.31 -41.95
N GLU A 348 -2.95 -7.36 -42.28
CA GLU A 348 -3.50 -6.73 -43.50
C GLU A 348 -3.26 -5.21 -43.52
N GLU A 349 -3.45 -4.52 -42.39
CA GLU A 349 -3.17 -3.08 -42.28
C GLU A 349 -1.68 -2.74 -42.44
N LEU A 350 -0.79 -3.65 -42.05
CA LEU A 350 0.66 -3.52 -42.25
C LEU A 350 1.09 -3.91 -43.69
N GLY A 351 0.16 -4.41 -44.52
CA GLY A 351 0.43 -4.86 -45.88
C GLY A 351 1.17 -6.20 -45.95
N VAL A 352 1.00 -7.07 -44.94
CA VAL A 352 1.70 -8.36 -44.76
C VAL A 352 0.77 -9.57 -44.88
#